data_AF-C8W6L2-F1
#
_entry.id   AF-C8W6L2-F1
#
_cell.length_a   1.000
_cell.length_b   1.000
_cell.length_c   1.000
_cell.angle_alpha   90.00
_cell.angle_beta   90.00
_cell.angle_gamma   90.00
#
_symmetry.space_group_name_H-M   'P 1'
#
loop_
_entity.id
_entity.type
_entity.pdbx_description
1 polymer ?
#
loop_
_entity_poly.entity_id
_entity_poly.type
_entity_poly.pdbx_seq_one_letter_code
_entity_poly.pdbx_strand_id
1 'polypeptide(L)'
;MENISYYDFMDRLIRKDRILYKSKLHRSKRKLKKKQKKNKKMDFSKPGVVNRLVDRVLKYNNSQLPDNLETTLNHILKEVFVMPSLSMGILGDPNKFNTAGDGTCMPTNASPYGKKVCNCKLKPGEHCDCPRLFSDLTASWGWDSYNEQYYYGHTFHGFTACDSFYSLPIHIKCVTAERHNSVTGVYALKELVDLYPEINFYSDILTYKTKKKYYVK
;
A
#
# COMPACT_ATOMS: atom_id res chain seq x y z
N MET A 1 -32.08 -9.33 -21.76
CA MET A 1 -31.53 -9.57 -20.41
C MET A 1 -30.25 -10.34 -20.59
N GLU A 2 -29.09 -9.69 -20.47
CA GLU A 2 -27.83 -10.44 -20.35
C GLU A 2 -27.92 -11.30 -19.08
N ASN A 3 -27.71 -12.61 -19.22
CA ASN A 3 -27.59 -13.51 -18.09
C ASN A 3 -26.33 -13.11 -17.30
N ILE A 4 -26.50 -12.25 -16.29
CA ILE A 4 -25.47 -11.96 -15.30
C ILE A 4 -25.23 -13.26 -14.54
N SER A 5 -24.15 -13.97 -14.91
CA SER A 5 -23.77 -15.18 -14.20
C SER A 5 -23.08 -14.82 -12.89
N TYR A 6 -23.05 -15.76 -11.94
CA TYR A 6 -22.22 -15.65 -10.74
C TYR A 6 -20.76 -15.26 -11.07
N TYR A 7 -20.22 -15.77 -12.17
CA TYR A 7 -18.86 -15.48 -12.61
C TYR A 7 -18.68 -14.03 -13.08
N ASP A 8 -19.69 -13.44 -13.74
CA ASP A 8 -19.62 -12.04 -14.17
C ASP A 8 -19.61 -11.10 -12.97
N PHE A 9 -20.38 -11.42 -11.93
CA PHE A 9 -20.32 -10.70 -10.66
C PHE A 9 -18.92 -10.81 -10.04
N MET A 10 -18.37 -12.02 -9.93
CA MET A 10 -17.05 -12.24 -9.33
C MET A 10 -15.94 -11.55 -10.14
N ASP A 11 -16.04 -11.53 -11.46
CA ASP A 11 -15.09 -10.82 -12.33
C ASP A 11 -15.13 -9.31 -12.11
N ARG A 12 -16.33 -8.73 -11.95
CA ARG A 12 -16.52 -7.31 -11.64
C ARG A 12 -16.11 -6.95 -10.22
N LEU A 13 -16.29 -7.86 -9.26
CA LEU A 13 -15.91 -7.65 -7.86
C LEU A 13 -14.39 -7.74 -7.67
N ILE A 14 -13.79 -8.81 -8.17
CA ILE A 14 -12.34 -9.08 -8.03
C ILE A 14 -11.53 -8.18 -8.97
N ARG A 15 -12.17 -7.70 -10.04
CA ARG A 15 -11.58 -6.82 -11.06
C ARG A 15 -10.27 -7.39 -11.55
N LYS A 16 -10.34 -8.69 -11.92
CA LYS A 16 -9.22 -9.62 -12.15
C LYS A 16 -7.92 -8.86 -12.36
N ASP A 17 -7.18 -8.68 -11.26
CA ASP A 17 -5.98 -7.85 -11.28
C ASP A 17 -5.02 -8.40 -12.34
N ARG A 18 -4.34 -7.50 -13.07
CA ARG A 18 -3.25 -7.89 -13.98
C ARG A 18 -2.23 -8.79 -13.30
N ILE A 19 -2.06 -8.69 -11.99
CA ILE A 19 -1.23 -9.57 -11.17
C ILE A 19 -1.64 -11.05 -11.29
N LEU A 20 -2.94 -11.37 -11.37
CA LEU A 20 -3.41 -12.75 -11.51
C LEU A 20 -2.98 -13.39 -12.84
N TYR A 21 -2.75 -12.56 -13.85
CA TYR A 21 -2.28 -12.96 -15.18
C TYR A 21 -0.77 -12.83 -15.37
N LYS A 22 -0.03 -12.34 -14.36
CA LYS A 22 1.44 -12.28 -14.45
C LYS A 22 2.00 -13.70 -14.41
N SER A 23 2.96 -13.94 -15.30
CA SER A 23 3.75 -15.17 -15.25
C SER A 23 4.32 -15.37 -13.85
N LYS A 24 4.19 -16.57 -13.28
CA LYS A 24 4.82 -16.87 -11.99
C LYS A 24 6.34 -16.98 -12.08
N LEU A 25 6.89 -16.93 -13.30
CA LEU A 25 8.28 -17.11 -13.62
C LEU A 25 9.01 -15.77 -13.65
N HIS A 26 9.81 -15.50 -12.62
CA HIS A 26 10.57 -14.24 -12.47
C HIS A 26 12.02 -14.49 -12.03
N ARG A 27 12.89 -13.49 -12.18
CA ARG A 27 14.22 -13.52 -11.55
C ARG A 27 14.10 -13.08 -10.09
N SER A 28 14.88 -13.71 -9.21
CA SER A 28 14.91 -13.33 -7.79
C SER A 28 15.39 -11.89 -7.61
N LYS A 29 14.63 -11.12 -6.82
CA LYS A 29 15.03 -9.78 -6.39
C LYS A 29 16.07 -9.90 -5.27
N ARG A 30 17.25 -9.34 -5.50
CA ARG A 30 18.32 -9.36 -4.49
C ARG A 30 17.98 -8.42 -3.34
N LYS A 31 18.21 -8.91 -2.12
CA LYS A 31 18.21 -8.10 -0.90
C LYS A 31 19.31 -7.05 -0.97
N LEU A 32 19.03 -5.84 -0.50
CA LEU A 32 20.03 -4.79 -0.36
C LEU A 32 21.11 -5.22 0.64
N LYS A 33 22.39 -5.07 0.25
CA LYS A 33 23.53 -5.52 1.07
C LYS A 33 23.83 -4.61 2.27
N LYS A 34 23.53 -3.30 2.17
CA LYS A 34 23.83 -2.33 3.23
C LYS A 34 22.71 -2.33 4.28
N LYS A 35 23.05 -2.53 5.55
CA LYS A 35 22.12 -2.28 6.66
C LYS A 35 21.83 -0.78 6.75
N GLN A 36 20.56 -0.43 7.00
CA GLN A 36 20.19 0.95 7.28
C GLN A 36 20.42 1.25 8.77
N LYS A 37 20.54 2.53 9.14
CA LYS A 37 20.74 2.94 10.53
C LYS A 37 19.43 2.75 11.34
N LYS A 38 19.55 2.40 12.62
CA LYS A 38 18.43 2.35 13.59
C LYS A 38 17.61 3.65 13.54
N ASN A 39 16.29 3.55 13.56
CA ASN A 39 15.36 4.69 13.49
C ASN A 39 15.50 5.60 12.25
N LYS A 40 16.21 5.12 11.21
CA LYS A 40 16.30 5.78 9.90
C LYS A 40 15.49 4.96 8.90
N LYS A 41 14.46 5.60 8.32
CA LYS A 41 13.71 5.01 7.20
C LYS A 41 14.65 4.87 5.99
N MET A 42 14.36 3.93 5.11
CA MET A 42 15.18 3.66 3.92
C MET A 42 15.33 4.92 3.06
N ASP A 43 16.56 5.25 2.66
CA ASP A 43 16.79 6.42 1.81
C ASP A 43 16.05 6.28 0.47
N PHE A 44 15.48 7.37 -0.05
CA PHE A 44 14.85 7.36 -1.37
C PHE A 44 15.90 7.08 -2.45
N SER A 45 15.54 6.23 -3.42
CA SER A 45 16.38 6.03 -4.62
C SER A 45 16.57 7.33 -5.42
N LYS A 46 15.64 8.28 -5.31
CA LYS A 46 15.68 9.59 -5.99
C LYS A 46 15.30 10.69 -4.99
N PRO A 47 16.14 11.71 -4.79
CA PRO A 47 15.78 12.88 -3.99
C PRO A 47 14.52 13.58 -4.54
N GLY A 48 13.73 14.20 -3.66
CA GLY A 48 12.58 15.02 -4.03
C GLY A 48 11.41 14.27 -4.68
N VAL A 49 11.34 12.93 -4.58
CA VAL A 49 10.21 12.15 -5.14
C VAL A 49 8.89 12.54 -4.50
N VAL A 50 8.86 12.74 -3.18
CA VAL A 50 7.63 13.12 -2.45
C VAL A 50 7.11 14.47 -2.95
N ASN A 51 7.96 15.50 -3.06
CA ASN A 51 7.54 16.82 -3.55
C ASN A 51 6.98 16.74 -4.98
N ARG A 52 7.71 16.09 -5.90
CA ARG A 52 7.24 15.90 -7.28
C ARG A 52 5.91 15.15 -7.36
N LEU A 53 5.69 14.22 -6.42
CA LEU A 53 4.45 13.47 -6.34
C LEU A 53 3.31 14.36 -5.84
N VAL A 54 3.53 15.14 -4.79
CA VAL A 54 2.56 16.12 -4.28
C VAL A 54 2.21 17.12 -5.37
N ASP A 55 3.19 17.70 -6.06
CA ASP A 55 2.97 18.64 -7.16
C ASP A 55 2.11 18.02 -8.27
N ARG A 56 2.33 16.73 -8.57
CA ARG A 56 1.53 16.00 -9.55
C ARG A 56 0.11 15.76 -9.08
N VAL A 57 -0.09 15.36 -7.82
CA VAL A 57 -1.44 15.16 -7.25
C VAL A 57 -2.22 16.47 -7.26
N LEU A 58 -1.59 17.59 -6.90
CA LEU A 58 -2.22 18.91 -6.94
C LEU A 58 -2.54 19.35 -8.37
N LYS A 59 -1.61 19.14 -9.32
CA LYS A 59 -1.81 19.50 -10.73
C LYS A 59 -2.95 18.72 -11.39
N TYR A 60 -3.14 17.45 -11.01
CA TYR A 60 -4.14 16.55 -11.59
C TYR A 60 -5.19 16.16 -10.55
N ASN A 61 -5.61 17.10 -9.69
CA ASN A 61 -6.54 16.83 -8.58
C ASN A 61 -7.89 16.25 -9.06
N ASN A 62 -8.38 16.68 -10.22
CA ASN A 62 -9.63 16.20 -10.83
C ASN A 62 -9.48 14.83 -11.52
N SER A 63 -8.26 14.29 -11.61
CA SER A 63 -8.02 12.97 -12.19
C SER A 63 -8.22 11.89 -11.14
N GLN A 64 -9.03 10.89 -11.48
CA GLN A 64 -9.18 9.70 -10.65
C GLN A 64 -7.94 8.80 -10.78
N LEU A 65 -7.53 8.22 -9.66
CA LEU A 65 -6.51 7.19 -9.68
C LEU A 65 -7.06 5.91 -10.31
N PRO A 66 -6.22 5.05 -10.92
CA PRO A 66 -6.70 3.82 -11.52
C PRO A 66 -7.34 2.91 -10.48
N ASP A 67 -8.61 2.60 -10.69
CA ASP A 67 -9.35 1.70 -9.84
C ASP A 67 -8.67 0.31 -9.85
N ASN A 68 -8.55 -0.32 -8.69
CA ASN A 68 -8.10 -1.72 -8.53
C ASN A 68 -8.94 -2.47 -7.45
N LEU A 69 -8.62 -3.74 -7.17
CA LEU A 69 -9.31 -4.52 -6.13
C LEU A 69 -9.35 -3.80 -4.78
N GLU A 70 -8.28 -3.11 -4.39
CA GLU A 70 -8.22 -2.35 -3.15
C GLU A 70 -9.20 -1.17 -3.17
N THR A 71 -9.40 -0.51 -4.32
CA THR A 71 -10.43 0.53 -4.47
C THR A 71 -11.82 -0.03 -4.14
N THR A 72 -12.14 -1.20 -4.67
CA THR A 72 -13.42 -1.88 -4.39
C THR A 72 -13.56 -2.24 -2.91
N LEU A 73 -12.49 -2.76 -2.29
CA LEU A 73 -12.49 -3.04 -0.85
C LEU A 73 -12.69 -1.79 0.01
N ASN A 74 -12.07 -0.67 -0.38
CA ASN A 74 -12.25 0.60 0.32
C ASN A 74 -13.66 1.18 0.15
N HIS A 75 -14.31 1.00 -1.01
CA HIS A 75 -15.74 1.34 -1.16
C HIS A 75 -16.63 0.49 -0.27
N ILE A 76 -16.37 -0.82 -0.18
CA ILE A 76 -17.12 -1.70 0.74
C ILE A 76 -16.88 -1.25 2.19
N LEU A 77 -15.64 -0.97 2.59
CA LEU A 77 -15.31 -0.44 3.91
C LEU A 77 -16.06 0.89 4.18
N LYS A 78 -16.08 1.80 3.20
CA LYS A 78 -16.82 3.06 3.26
C LYS A 78 -18.29 2.82 3.58
N GLU A 79 -18.98 2.07 2.72
CA GLU A 79 -20.44 1.93 2.77
C GLU A 79 -20.91 1.08 3.95
N VAL A 80 -20.17 0.01 4.27
CA VAL A 80 -20.59 -0.97 5.30
C VAL A 80 -20.15 -0.56 6.70
N PHE A 81 -19.05 0.16 6.84
CA PHE A 81 -18.46 0.46 8.15
C PHE A 81 -18.31 1.96 8.40
N VAL A 82 -17.63 2.71 7.54
CA VAL A 82 -17.24 4.10 7.84
C VAL A 82 -18.45 5.04 7.88
N MET A 83 -19.30 5.04 6.85
CA MET A 83 -20.47 5.94 6.80
C MET A 83 -21.49 5.64 7.90
N PRO A 84 -21.85 4.36 8.18
CA PRO A 84 -22.68 4.04 9.35
C PRO A 84 -22.04 4.50 10.66
N SER A 85 -20.75 4.25 10.87
CA SER A 85 -20.02 4.67 12.08
C SER A 85 -19.99 6.19 12.24
N LEU A 86 -19.84 6.92 11.14
CA LEU A 86 -19.90 8.38 11.13
C LEU A 86 -21.29 8.89 11.53
N SER A 87 -22.36 8.26 11.02
CA SER A 87 -23.74 8.60 11.37
C SER A 87 -24.06 8.34 12.86
N MET A 88 -23.37 7.38 13.47
CA MET A 88 -23.45 7.09 14.91
C MET A 88 -22.58 8.01 15.77
N GLY A 89 -21.77 8.88 15.16
CA GLY A 89 -20.88 9.81 15.86
C GLY A 89 -19.64 9.18 16.48
N ILE A 90 -19.30 7.93 16.13
CA ILE A 90 -18.17 7.23 16.77
C ILE A 90 -16.80 7.52 16.11
N LEU A 91 -16.79 8.16 14.95
CA LEU A 91 -15.57 8.51 14.20
C LEU A 91 -15.08 9.94 14.44
N GLY A 92 -15.86 10.78 15.11
CA GLY A 92 -15.58 12.20 15.29
C GLY A 92 -16.45 13.11 14.40
N ASP A 93 -16.07 14.39 14.31
CA ASP A 93 -16.80 15.40 13.56
C ASP A 93 -16.45 15.35 12.06
N PRO A 94 -17.41 15.03 11.16
CA PRO A 94 -17.17 15.03 9.71
C PRO A 94 -16.78 16.40 9.15
N ASN A 95 -17.11 17.51 9.82
CA ASN A 95 -16.76 18.85 9.36
C ASN A 95 -15.34 19.28 9.74
N LYS A 96 -14.70 18.52 10.64
CA LYS A 96 -13.35 18.79 11.13
C LYS A 96 -12.63 17.49 11.43
N PHE A 97 -12.57 16.62 10.42
CA PHE A 97 -12.14 15.25 10.61
C PHE A 97 -10.62 15.14 10.69
N ASN A 98 -10.11 14.57 11.77
CA ASN A 98 -8.68 14.32 11.95
C ASN A 98 -8.34 12.87 11.59
N THR A 99 -7.34 12.70 10.75
CA THR A 99 -6.86 11.37 10.33
C THR A 99 -5.38 11.20 10.64
N ALA A 100 -4.95 9.95 10.78
CA ALA A 100 -3.54 9.59 10.91
C ALA A 100 -3.23 8.42 9.99
N GLY A 101 -2.10 8.53 9.30
CA GLY A 101 -1.60 7.50 8.39
C GLY A 101 -0.33 6.85 8.90
N ASP A 102 -0.30 5.52 8.93
CA ASP A 102 0.92 4.76 9.21
C ASP A 102 1.06 3.49 8.37
N GLY A 103 2.32 3.04 8.23
CA GLY A 103 2.70 1.86 7.48
C GLY A 103 3.17 0.73 8.39
N THR A 104 2.57 -0.44 8.25
CA THR A 104 2.94 -1.68 8.94
C THR A 104 3.63 -2.64 7.99
N CYS A 105 4.72 -3.26 8.44
CA CYS A 105 5.42 -4.30 7.69
C CYS A 105 4.60 -5.60 7.68
N MET A 106 4.37 -6.16 6.49
CA MET A 106 3.60 -7.38 6.30
C MET A 106 4.47 -8.45 5.61
N PRO A 107 5.25 -9.23 6.37
CA PRO A 107 6.07 -10.29 5.79
C PRO A 107 5.19 -11.37 5.15
N THR A 108 5.64 -11.91 4.02
CA THR A 108 5.00 -13.05 3.34
C THR A 108 5.69 -14.34 3.74
N ASN A 109 4.96 -15.45 3.68
CA ASN A 109 5.53 -16.79 3.81
C ASN A 109 6.16 -17.30 2.49
N ALA A 110 6.11 -16.50 1.43
CA ALA A 110 6.77 -16.83 0.17
C ALA A 110 8.29 -16.75 0.28
N SER A 111 8.98 -17.65 -0.43
CA SER A 111 10.44 -17.65 -0.49
C SER A 111 10.95 -16.53 -1.41
N PRO A 112 11.88 -15.67 -0.96
CA PRO A 112 12.52 -14.64 -1.79
C PRO A 112 13.43 -15.23 -2.90
N TYR A 113 13.73 -16.53 -2.82
CA TYR A 113 14.54 -17.24 -3.81
C TYR A 113 13.68 -17.91 -4.89
N GLY A 114 12.39 -18.11 -4.62
CA GLY A 114 11.48 -18.86 -5.48
C GLY A 114 11.86 -20.35 -5.62
N LYS A 115 11.02 -21.11 -6.30
CA LYS A 115 11.26 -22.52 -6.65
C LYS A 115 12.07 -22.61 -7.94
N LYS A 116 13.16 -23.38 -7.90
CA LYS A 116 13.99 -23.67 -9.09
C LYS A 116 13.17 -24.48 -10.11
N VAL A 117 13.21 -24.05 -11.36
CA VAL A 117 12.60 -24.75 -12.51
C VAL A 117 13.56 -24.93 -13.69
N CYS A 118 14.79 -24.42 -13.57
CA CYS A 118 15.82 -24.63 -14.59
C CYS A 118 16.62 -25.90 -14.32
N ASN A 119 17.22 -26.45 -15.37
CA ASN A 119 18.05 -27.66 -15.31
C ASN A 119 19.55 -27.36 -15.14
N CYS A 120 19.91 -26.17 -14.65
CA CYS A 120 21.31 -25.82 -14.42
C CYS A 120 21.96 -26.77 -13.43
N LYS A 121 23.04 -27.42 -13.85
CA LYS A 121 23.96 -28.19 -13.01
C LYS A 121 24.95 -27.19 -12.39
N LEU A 122 24.95 -27.09 -11.06
CA LEU A 122 25.74 -26.12 -10.31
C LEU A 122 26.61 -26.89 -9.31
N LYS A 123 27.86 -26.47 -9.14
CA LYS A 123 28.72 -26.98 -8.05
C LYS A 123 28.20 -26.49 -6.70
N PRO A 124 28.58 -27.13 -5.58
CA PRO A 124 28.26 -26.63 -4.24
C PRO A 124 28.68 -25.16 -4.10
N GLY A 125 27.75 -24.29 -3.67
CA GLY A 125 27.97 -22.85 -3.52
C GLY A 125 27.71 -21.99 -4.78
N GLU A 126 27.50 -22.59 -5.95
CA GLU A 126 27.15 -21.84 -7.16
C GLU A 126 25.65 -21.50 -7.21
N HIS A 127 25.35 -20.36 -7.85
CA HIS A 127 23.99 -19.90 -8.06
C HIS A 127 23.79 -19.52 -9.54
N CYS A 128 22.66 -19.92 -10.12
CA CYS A 128 22.26 -19.43 -11.44
C CYS A 128 21.19 -18.34 -11.32
N ASP A 129 21.25 -17.34 -12.19
CA ASP A 129 20.26 -16.25 -12.26
C ASP A 129 19.04 -16.60 -13.14
N CYS A 130 18.85 -17.89 -13.47
CA CYS A 130 17.68 -18.34 -14.24
C CYS A 130 16.37 -18.01 -13.52
N PRO A 131 15.28 -17.76 -14.26
CA PRO A 131 13.98 -17.54 -13.66
C PRO A 131 13.53 -18.68 -12.72
N ARG A 132 12.68 -18.30 -11.76
CA ARG A 132 12.17 -19.11 -10.66
C ARG A 132 10.66 -18.92 -10.56
N LEU A 133 9.97 -19.94 -10.05
CA LEU A 133 8.55 -19.82 -9.74
C LEU A 133 8.38 -19.19 -8.35
N PHE A 134 7.66 -18.07 -8.28
CA PHE A 134 7.33 -17.41 -7.02
C PHE A 134 5.87 -17.65 -6.66
N SER A 135 5.62 -17.93 -5.38
CA SER A 135 4.26 -18.03 -4.83
C SER A 135 3.63 -16.65 -4.62
N ASP A 136 4.45 -15.65 -4.31
CA ASP A 136 4.06 -14.25 -4.18
C ASP A 136 4.87 -13.40 -5.17
N LEU A 137 4.21 -12.91 -6.20
CA LEU A 137 4.84 -12.18 -7.32
C LEU A 137 5.07 -10.71 -7.02
N THR A 138 4.35 -10.16 -6.06
CA THR A 138 4.43 -8.74 -5.71
C THR A 138 5.30 -8.50 -4.49
N ALA A 139 5.65 -9.55 -3.74
CA ALA A 139 6.56 -9.44 -2.61
C ALA A 139 7.94 -8.90 -3.02
N SER A 140 8.47 -8.06 -2.15
CA SER A 140 9.76 -7.40 -2.32
C SER A 140 10.48 -7.28 -0.98
N TRP A 141 11.75 -6.86 -1.02
CA TRP A 141 12.50 -6.61 0.21
C TRP A 141 12.19 -5.20 0.73
N GLY A 142 11.70 -5.12 1.96
CA GLY A 142 11.54 -3.87 2.71
C GLY A 142 12.46 -3.81 3.92
N TRP A 143 12.58 -2.62 4.50
CA TRP A 143 13.34 -2.38 5.73
C TRP A 143 12.36 -2.08 6.87
N ASP A 144 12.34 -2.96 7.87
CA ASP A 144 11.69 -2.72 9.15
C ASP A 144 12.67 -1.94 10.03
N SER A 145 12.43 -0.64 10.17
CA SER A 145 13.29 0.23 10.97
C SER A 145 13.14 0.05 12.47
N TYR A 146 12.03 -0.54 12.92
CA TYR A 146 11.77 -0.79 14.34
C TYR A 146 12.58 -2.00 14.81
N ASN A 147 12.49 -3.10 14.07
CA ASN A 147 13.23 -4.34 14.35
C ASN A 147 14.63 -4.38 13.71
N GLU A 148 15.05 -3.32 13.02
CA GLU A 148 16.35 -3.20 12.33
C GLU A 148 16.67 -4.37 11.39
N GLN A 149 15.65 -4.85 10.67
CA GLN A 149 15.79 -6.02 9.80
C GLN A 149 15.13 -5.82 8.45
N TYR A 150 15.66 -6.51 7.45
CA TYR A 150 14.98 -6.63 6.17
C TYR A 150 13.94 -7.73 6.26
N TYR A 151 12.75 -7.47 5.73
CA TYR A 151 11.68 -8.46 5.59
C TYR A 151 11.32 -8.60 4.11
N TYR A 152 10.84 -9.78 3.73
CA TYR A 152 10.33 -10.04 2.39
C TYR A 152 8.81 -10.07 2.44
N GLY A 153 8.14 -9.25 1.64
CA GLY A 153 6.68 -9.15 1.64
C GLY A 153 6.17 -7.80 1.13
N HIS A 154 5.22 -7.25 1.88
CA HIS A 154 4.44 -6.07 1.55
C HIS A 154 4.45 -5.05 2.70
N THR A 155 4.04 -3.82 2.41
CA THR A 155 3.71 -2.82 3.41
C THR A 155 2.23 -2.54 3.34
N PHE A 156 1.55 -2.63 4.47
CA PHE A 156 0.18 -2.16 4.62
C PHE A 156 0.20 -0.72 5.14
N HIS A 157 -0.40 0.22 4.43
CA HIS A 157 -0.60 1.59 4.88
C HIS A 157 -2.08 1.80 5.17
N GLY A 158 -2.42 2.26 6.36
CA GLY A 158 -3.79 2.53 6.75
C GLY A 158 -3.96 3.97 7.19
N PHE A 159 -5.14 4.53 6.97
CA PHE A 159 -5.60 5.74 7.64
C PHE A 159 -6.65 5.40 8.70
N THR A 160 -6.59 6.10 9.82
CA THR A 160 -7.48 5.92 10.96
C THR A 160 -8.13 7.23 11.37
N ALA A 161 -9.37 7.16 11.86
CA ALA A 161 -10.06 8.28 12.50
C ALA A 161 -9.45 8.59 13.87
N CYS A 162 -8.70 9.69 14.00
CA CYS A 162 -7.97 10.03 15.23
C CYS A 162 -8.89 10.31 16.42
N ASP A 163 -10.04 10.92 16.15
CA ASP A 163 -10.98 11.34 17.18
C ASP A 163 -11.91 10.19 17.61
N SER A 164 -11.77 9.01 16.99
CA SER A 164 -12.45 7.79 17.42
C SER A 164 -11.74 7.14 18.61
N PHE A 165 -12.50 6.51 19.49
CA PHE A 165 -11.95 5.88 20.70
C PHE A 165 -10.91 4.78 20.43
N TYR A 166 -11.00 4.10 19.28
CA TYR A 166 -10.14 2.97 18.91
C TYR A 166 -9.26 3.22 17.67
N SER A 167 -9.11 4.48 17.22
CA SER A 167 -8.42 4.80 15.96
C SER A 167 -8.91 3.92 14.80
N LEU A 168 -10.23 3.94 14.58
CA LEU A 168 -10.89 3.04 13.64
C LEU A 168 -10.41 3.27 12.19
N PRO A 169 -10.16 2.21 11.41
CA PRO A 169 -9.63 2.32 10.06
C PRO A 169 -10.68 2.88 9.09
N ILE A 170 -10.26 3.82 8.26
CA ILE A 170 -11.11 4.47 7.24
C ILE A 170 -10.60 4.27 5.82
N HIS A 171 -9.34 3.86 5.66
CA HIS A 171 -8.76 3.52 4.36
C HIS A 171 -7.60 2.56 4.53
N ILE A 172 -7.45 1.68 3.55
CA ILE A 172 -6.44 0.63 3.53
C ILE A 172 -5.70 0.61 2.19
N LYS A 173 -4.38 0.39 2.24
CA LYS A 173 -3.52 0.32 1.06
C LYS A 173 -2.39 -0.68 1.22
N CYS A 174 -2.34 -1.69 0.37
CA CYS A 174 -1.24 -2.64 0.31
C CYS A 174 -0.28 -2.26 -0.82
N VAL A 175 1.01 -2.20 -0.50
CA VAL A 175 2.06 -1.92 -1.49
C VAL A 175 3.23 -2.86 -1.32
N THR A 176 4.08 -2.94 -2.32
CA THR A 176 5.36 -3.66 -2.23
C THR A 176 6.20 -3.13 -1.07
N ALA A 177 6.82 -4.00 -0.28
CA ALA A 177 7.69 -3.63 0.85
C ALA A 177 8.86 -2.67 0.51
N GLU A 178 9.32 -2.67 -0.75
CA GLU A 178 10.36 -1.73 -1.21
C GLU A 178 9.88 -0.27 -1.30
N ARG A 179 8.56 -0.04 -1.27
CA ARG A 179 7.98 1.31 -1.40
C ARG A 179 8.12 2.06 -0.09
N HIS A 180 8.70 3.26 -0.17
CA HIS A 180 8.86 4.12 1.00
C HIS A 180 7.51 4.64 1.51
N ASN A 181 7.31 4.62 2.83
CA ASN A 181 6.06 5.02 3.48
C ASN A 181 5.59 6.40 3.01
N SER A 182 6.48 7.40 2.95
CA SER A 182 6.14 8.77 2.48
C SER A 182 5.65 8.87 1.04
N VAL A 183 6.03 7.94 0.17
CA VAL A 183 5.46 7.90 -1.17
C VAL A 183 4.06 7.30 -1.09
N THR A 184 3.91 6.20 -0.36
CA THR A 184 2.62 5.53 -0.17
C THR A 184 1.58 6.46 0.45
N GLY A 185 1.93 7.21 1.50
CA GLY A 185 0.98 8.09 2.19
C GLY A 185 0.43 9.21 1.31
N VAL A 186 1.21 9.76 0.37
CA VAL A 186 0.69 10.79 -0.54
C VAL A 186 -0.36 10.21 -1.49
N TYR A 187 -0.11 9.01 -2.05
CA TYR A 187 -1.10 8.33 -2.89
C TYR A 187 -2.34 7.91 -2.09
N ALA A 188 -2.14 7.30 -0.93
CA ALA A 188 -3.21 6.84 -0.08
C ALA A 188 -4.07 8.02 0.43
N LEU A 189 -3.47 9.18 0.72
CA LEU A 189 -4.22 10.37 1.13
C LEU A 189 -5.10 10.90 -0.01
N LYS A 190 -4.60 10.89 -1.25
CA LYS A 190 -5.44 11.25 -2.41
C LYS A 190 -6.61 10.29 -2.55
N GLU A 191 -6.35 8.97 -2.47
CA GLU A 191 -7.41 7.95 -2.49
C GLU A 191 -8.44 8.17 -1.36
N LEU A 192 -7.98 8.50 -0.15
CA LEU A 192 -8.84 8.77 1.00
C LEU A 192 -9.74 9.99 0.76
N VAL A 193 -9.17 11.12 0.33
CA VAL A 193 -9.92 12.36 0.09
C VAL A 193 -10.94 12.17 -1.03
N ASP A 194 -10.57 11.47 -2.11
CA ASP A 194 -11.49 11.18 -3.22
C ASP A 194 -12.63 10.23 -2.81
N LEU A 195 -12.36 9.31 -1.90
CA LEU A 195 -13.32 8.33 -1.43
C LEU A 195 -14.43 8.94 -0.56
N TYR A 196 -14.12 10.02 0.18
CA TYR A 196 -15.04 10.64 1.15
C TYR A 196 -15.31 12.13 0.83
N PRO A 197 -16.04 12.45 -0.25
CA PRO A 197 -16.47 13.82 -0.52
C PRO A 197 -17.39 14.40 0.58
N GLU A 198 -17.95 13.55 1.45
CA GLU A 198 -18.81 13.93 2.56
C GLU A 198 -18.03 14.39 3.80
N ILE A 199 -16.71 14.18 3.84
CA ILE A 199 -15.85 14.46 5.01
C ILE A 199 -14.92 15.62 4.70
N ASN A 200 -14.92 16.63 5.56
CA ASN A 200 -13.96 17.72 5.56
C ASN A 200 -12.74 17.35 6.39
N PHE A 201 -11.71 16.83 5.74
CA PHE A 201 -10.44 16.51 6.37
C PHE A 201 -9.71 17.79 6.81
N TYR A 202 -9.56 17.97 8.12
CA TYR A 202 -8.95 19.18 8.70
C TYR A 202 -7.44 19.02 8.89
N SER A 203 -7.01 17.86 9.38
CA SER A 203 -5.60 17.58 9.58
C SER A 203 -5.30 16.11 9.36
N ASP A 204 -4.12 15.87 8.79
CA ASP A 204 -3.56 14.53 8.66
C ASP A 204 -2.20 14.47 9.36
N ILE A 205 -2.10 13.55 10.32
CA ILE A 205 -0.84 13.22 10.98
C ILE A 205 -0.22 12.05 10.24
N LEU A 206 0.66 12.39 9.31
CA LEU A 206 1.56 11.43 8.69
C LEU A 206 2.85 11.36 9.50
N THR A 207 3.25 10.17 9.96
CA THR A 207 4.53 9.96 10.66
C THR A 207 5.72 10.00 9.68
N TYR A 208 5.91 11.14 9.03
CA TYR A 208 7.11 11.48 8.29
C TYR A 208 7.96 12.41 9.15
N LYS A 209 9.25 12.12 9.26
CA LYS A 209 10.26 13.04 9.82
C LYS A 209 10.45 14.27 8.90
N THR A 210 9.36 14.88 8.48
CA THR A 210 9.26 16.18 7.83
C THR A 210 8.39 17.01 8.76
N LYS A 211 8.98 18.03 9.39
CA LYS A 211 8.28 19.04 10.21
C LYS A 211 7.33 19.89 9.35
N LYS A 212 6.42 19.27 8.59
CA LYS A 212 5.37 19.92 7.82
C LYS A 212 4.08 19.19 8.10
N LYS A 213 3.20 19.84 8.88
CA LYS A 213 1.77 19.53 8.87
C LYS A 213 1.28 19.83 7.45
N TYR A 214 0.78 18.82 6.75
CA TYR A 214 0.08 19.05 5.50
C TYR A 214 -1.36 19.35 5.88
N TYR A 215 -1.75 20.62 5.76
CA TYR A 215 -3.14 21.00 5.90
C TYR A 215 -3.83 20.62 4.60
N VAL A 216 -4.79 19.69 4.69
CA VAL A 216 -5.77 19.50 3.62
C VAL A 216 -6.69 20.72 3.73
N LYS A 217 -6.73 21.54 2.69
CA LYS A 217 -7.67 22.66 2.57
C LYS A 217 -8.76 22.26 1.61
#